data_AF-A0A0F2PPL2-F1
#
_entry.id   AF-A0A0F2PPL2-F1
#
_cell.length_a   1.000
_cell.length_b   1.000
_cell.length_c   1.000
_cell.angle_alpha   90.00
_cell.angle_beta   90.00
_cell.angle_gamma   90.00
#
_symmetry.space_group_name_H-M   'P 1'
#
loop_
_entity.id
_entity.type
_entity.pdbx_description
1 polymer ?
#
loop_
_entity_poly.entity_id
_entity_poly.type
_entity_poly.pdbx_seq_one_letter_code
_entity_poly.pdbx_strand_id
1 'polypeptide(L)'
;MSTGKRETRKYVDFTPEEIKKYLDDLRRLVLDGMYVISKNENRQENNDFIEEYKIDSKKEKEILLSLQFDDFCYAVDNEKEEFAHERLYIFCKEYELDNWGTLECVEIYIKTNMTKTRRGEEYMIVVSFHKRNKPITYLFK
;
A
#
# COMPACT_ATOMS: atom_id res chain seq x y z
N MET A 1 4.42 -30.90 9.13
CA MET A 1 3.33 -30.90 8.13
C MET A 1 3.78 -30.01 6.98
N SER A 2 3.78 -30.54 5.76
CA SER A 2 4.23 -29.82 4.56
C SER A 2 3.30 -28.64 4.30
N THR A 3 3.77 -27.43 4.54
CA THR A 3 3.08 -26.20 4.12
C THR A 3 3.12 -26.15 2.60
N GLY A 4 2.09 -26.72 1.96
CA GLY A 4 1.89 -26.51 0.52
C GLY A 4 1.79 -25.00 0.30
N LYS A 5 2.76 -24.41 -0.40
CA LYS A 5 2.67 -23.00 -0.81
C LYS A 5 1.39 -22.86 -1.61
N ARG A 6 0.45 -22.06 -1.10
CA ARG A 6 -0.77 -21.72 -1.82
C ARG A 6 -0.40 -21.05 -3.14
N GLU A 7 -1.06 -21.44 -4.21
CA GLU A 7 -0.98 -20.71 -5.48
C GLU A 7 -1.64 -19.33 -5.30
N THR A 8 -0.83 -18.28 -5.40
CA THR A 8 -1.32 -16.90 -5.42
C THR A 8 -1.43 -16.41 -6.84
N ARG A 9 -2.51 -15.67 -7.14
CA ARG A 9 -2.73 -15.09 -8.47
C ARG A 9 -2.45 -13.60 -8.47
N LYS A 10 -1.80 -13.13 -9.54
CA LYS A 10 -1.69 -11.71 -9.90
C LYS A 10 -2.88 -11.31 -10.76
N TYR A 11 -3.50 -10.17 -10.42
CA TYR A 11 -4.64 -9.60 -11.13
C TYR A 11 -4.23 -8.27 -11.76
N VAL A 12 -4.47 -8.17 -13.05
CA VAL A 12 -4.17 -6.99 -13.89
C VAL A 12 -5.36 -6.61 -14.78
N ASP A 13 -6.52 -7.22 -14.53
CA ASP A 13 -7.77 -6.95 -15.24
C ASP A 13 -8.61 -6.04 -14.35
N PHE A 14 -8.31 -4.74 -14.42
CA PHE A 14 -9.03 -3.70 -13.69
C PHE A 14 -9.28 -2.52 -14.63
N THR A 15 -10.44 -1.90 -14.49
CA THR A 15 -10.78 -0.63 -15.11
C THR A 15 -10.29 0.54 -14.24
N PRO A 16 -10.04 1.72 -14.83
CA PRO A 16 -9.77 2.94 -14.06
C PRO A 16 -10.86 3.24 -13.02
N GLU A 17 -12.13 2.98 -13.33
CA GLU A 17 -13.28 3.23 -12.46
C GLU A 17 -13.29 2.33 -11.22
N GLU A 18 -12.93 1.05 -11.35
CA GLU A 18 -12.78 0.14 -10.22
C GLU A 18 -11.69 0.60 -9.25
N ILE A 19 -10.56 1.07 -9.79
CA ILE A 19 -9.46 1.57 -8.97
C ILE A 19 -9.79 2.92 -8.34
N LYS A 20 -10.49 3.81 -9.05
CA LYS A 20 -11.00 5.07 -8.46
C LYS A 20 -11.92 4.78 -7.27
N LYS A 21 -12.83 3.82 -7.39
CA LYS A 21 -13.71 3.40 -6.29
C LYS A 21 -12.92 2.88 -5.09
N TYR A 22 -11.92 2.03 -5.32
CA TYR A 22 -11.02 1.57 -4.25
C TYR A 22 -10.29 2.75 -3.58
N LEU A 23 -9.80 3.71 -4.36
CA LEU A 23 -9.13 4.90 -3.83
C LEU A 23 -10.08 5.81 -3.04
N ASP A 24 -11.36 5.89 -3.39
CA ASP A 24 -12.35 6.66 -2.62
C ASP A 24 -12.56 6.05 -1.22
N ASP A 25 -12.67 4.73 -1.13
CA ASP A 25 -12.73 4.02 0.16
C ASP A 25 -11.43 4.20 0.95
N LEU A 26 -10.27 4.12 0.29
CA LEU A 26 -8.96 4.36 0.91
C LEU A 26 -8.89 5.76 1.50
N ARG A 27 -9.27 6.78 0.73
CA ARG A 27 -9.23 8.19 1.17
C ARG A 27 -10.14 8.41 2.36
N ARG A 28 -11.36 7.85 2.36
CA ARG A 28 -12.27 7.92 3.50
C ARG A 28 -11.63 7.32 4.75
N LEU A 29 -11.09 6.10 4.67
CA LEU A 29 -10.43 5.45 5.80
C LEU A 29 -9.21 6.24 6.32
N VAL A 30 -8.43 6.86 5.44
CA VAL A 30 -7.28 7.69 5.82
C VAL A 30 -7.73 8.97 6.54
N LEU A 31 -8.77 9.63 6.04
CA LEU A 31 -9.35 10.84 6.67
C LEU A 31 -9.95 10.52 8.04
N ASP A 32 -10.62 9.38 8.17
CA ASP A 32 -11.22 8.89 9.42
C ASP A 32 -10.18 8.36 10.43
N GLY A 33 -8.90 8.26 10.04
CA GLY A 33 -7.85 7.66 10.86
C GLY A 33 -7.99 6.14 11.04
N MET A 34 -8.81 5.50 10.19
CA MET A 34 -9.10 4.07 10.18
C MET A 34 -8.10 3.29 9.33
N TYR A 35 -6.81 3.54 9.57
CA TYR A 35 -5.72 2.82 8.91
C TYR A 35 -4.48 2.69 9.80
N VAL A 36 -3.57 1.78 9.42
CA VAL A 36 -2.24 1.64 10.02
C VAL A 36 -1.19 1.30 8.97
N ILE A 37 0.03 1.82 9.14
CA ILE A 37 1.22 1.31 8.44
C ILE A 37 1.90 0.25 9.29
N SER A 38 2.15 -0.92 8.72
CA SER A 38 2.77 -2.05 9.42
C SER A 38 4.25 -1.75 9.71
N LYS A 39 4.65 -1.74 11.00
CA LYS A 39 6.00 -1.39 11.48
C LYS A 39 6.69 -2.50 12.31
N ASN A 40 6.27 -3.76 12.16
CA ASN A 40 6.84 -4.89 12.91
C ASN A 40 8.22 -5.34 12.37
N GLU A 41 8.88 -6.28 13.06
CA GLU A 41 10.23 -6.79 12.70
C GLU A 41 10.33 -7.34 11.26
N ASN A 42 9.23 -7.82 10.69
CA ASN A 42 9.19 -8.30 9.30
C ASN A 42 8.96 -7.16 8.28
N ARG A 43 8.98 -5.90 8.74
CA ARG A 43 8.70 -4.69 7.97
C ARG A 43 9.79 -3.62 8.17
N GLN A 44 11.04 -4.06 8.32
CA GLN A 44 12.17 -3.16 8.50
C GLN A 44 12.29 -2.13 7.36
N GLU A 45 12.02 -2.51 6.10
CA GLU A 45 12.04 -1.57 4.97
C GLU A 45 11.05 -0.40 5.15
N ASN A 46 9.90 -0.63 5.80
CA ASN A 46 8.96 0.45 6.11
C ASN A 46 9.54 1.37 7.19
N ASN A 47 10.17 0.80 8.21
CA ASN A 47 10.78 1.56 9.30
C ASN A 47 11.95 2.41 8.79
N ASP A 48 12.84 1.81 8.02
CA ASP A 48 14.01 2.48 7.43
C ASP A 48 13.57 3.64 6.53
N PHE A 49 12.58 3.42 5.66
CA PHE A 49 12.07 4.46 4.77
C PHE A 49 11.44 5.63 5.53
N ILE A 50 10.66 5.34 6.58
CA ILE A 50 10.02 6.36 7.41
C ILE A 50 11.06 7.16 8.20
N GLU A 51 12.11 6.51 8.69
CA GLU A 51 13.20 7.17 9.42
C GLU A 51 14.08 8.02 8.48
N GLU A 52 14.50 7.47 7.34
CA GLU A 52 15.36 8.13 6.35
C GLU A 52 14.75 9.45 5.87
N TYR A 53 13.48 9.42 5.46
CA TYR A 53 12.76 10.57 4.93
C TYR A 53 11.93 11.33 5.99
N LYS A 54 12.10 11.00 7.28
CA LYS A 54 11.40 11.61 8.43
C LYS A 54 9.89 11.74 8.21
N ILE A 55 9.26 10.69 7.70
CA ILE A 55 7.85 10.69 7.33
C ILE A 55 7.00 10.64 8.61
N ASP A 56 6.43 11.77 8.98
CA ASP A 56 5.48 11.86 10.09
C ASP A 56 4.06 11.45 9.67
N SER A 57 3.15 11.33 10.63
CA SER A 57 1.76 10.92 10.37
C SER A 57 1.01 11.86 9.42
N LYS A 58 1.40 13.14 9.36
CA LYS A 58 0.81 14.10 8.42
C LYS A 58 1.28 13.78 7.00
N LYS A 59 2.57 13.51 6.81
CA LYS A 59 3.15 13.14 5.52
C LYS A 59 2.69 11.76 5.06
N GLU A 60 2.53 10.79 5.97
CA GLU A 60 1.89 9.50 5.67
C GLU A 60 0.50 9.72 5.04
N LYS A 61 -0.35 10.54 5.67
CA LYS A 61 -1.69 10.87 5.14
C LYS A 61 -1.62 11.57 3.80
N GLU A 62 -0.74 12.55 3.65
CA GLU A 62 -0.57 13.32 2.40
C GLU A 62 -0.24 12.39 1.22
N ILE A 63 0.73 11.48 1.41
CA ILE A 63 1.13 10.51 0.39
C ILE A 63 -0.05 9.58 0.04
N LEU A 64 -0.71 8.99 1.04
CA LEU A 64 -1.83 8.07 0.81
C LEU A 64 -3.02 8.74 0.11
N LEU A 65 -3.36 9.98 0.50
CA LEU A 65 -4.44 10.75 -0.13
C LEU A 65 -4.10 11.19 -1.56
N SER A 66 -2.82 11.32 -1.88
CA SER A 66 -2.34 11.72 -3.21
C SER A 66 -2.38 10.62 -4.27
N LEU A 67 -2.60 9.36 -3.86
CA LEU A 67 -2.69 8.22 -4.77
C LEU A 67 -3.73 8.45 -5.87
N GLN A 68 -3.32 8.24 -7.11
CA GLN A 68 -4.17 8.30 -8.30
C GLN A 68 -4.37 6.91 -8.88
N PHE A 69 -5.39 6.78 -9.75
CA PHE A 69 -5.73 5.47 -10.32
C PHE A 69 -4.61 4.91 -11.19
N ASP A 70 -3.83 5.78 -11.85
CA ASP A 70 -2.70 5.41 -12.69
C ASP A 70 -1.42 5.10 -11.91
N ASP A 71 -1.38 5.37 -10.60
CA ASP A 71 -0.34 4.86 -9.70
C ASP A 71 -0.54 3.36 -9.39
N PHE A 72 -1.70 2.79 -9.74
CA PHE A 72 -1.99 1.37 -9.55
C PHE A 72 -1.19 0.48 -10.51
N CYS A 73 -0.67 -0.61 -9.96
CA CYS A 73 0.16 -1.56 -10.70
C CYS A 73 -0.56 -2.89 -10.92
N TYR A 74 -1.03 -3.51 -9.84
CA TYR A 74 -1.74 -4.79 -9.87
C TYR A 74 -2.31 -5.12 -8.49
N ALA A 75 -3.17 -6.14 -8.42
CA ALA A 75 -3.54 -6.78 -7.17
C ALA A 75 -2.99 -8.22 -7.11
N VAL A 76 -2.86 -8.76 -5.90
CA VAL A 76 -2.43 -10.14 -5.66
C VAL A 76 -3.19 -10.75 -4.49
N ASP A 77 -3.40 -12.05 -4.51
CA ASP A 77 -3.92 -12.77 -3.34
C ASP A 77 -2.97 -12.65 -2.15
N ASN A 78 -3.53 -12.67 -0.94
CA ASN A 78 -2.72 -12.80 0.26
C ASN A 78 -2.13 -14.23 0.37
N GLU A 79 -0.81 -14.33 0.58
CA GLU A 79 -0.12 -15.61 0.75
C GLU A 79 -0.50 -16.32 2.06
N LYS A 80 -0.94 -15.56 3.06
CA LYS A 80 -1.37 -16.10 4.35
C LYS A 80 -2.77 -16.69 4.23
N GLU A 81 -2.90 -17.97 4.54
CA GLU A 81 -4.16 -18.71 4.44
C GLU A 81 -5.29 -18.09 5.29
N GLU A 82 -4.96 -17.59 6.48
CA GLU A 82 -5.92 -16.89 7.36
C GLU A 82 -6.52 -15.61 6.73
N PHE A 83 -5.85 -15.01 5.74
CA PHE A 83 -6.28 -13.81 5.02
C PHE A 83 -6.60 -14.10 3.55
N ALA A 84 -6.94 -15.36 3.24
CA ALA A 84 -7.26 -15.85 1.91
C ALA A 84 -8.27 -15.04 1.09
N HIS A 85 -9.18 -14.38 1.81
CA HIS A 85 -10.31 -13.62 1.29
C HIS A 85 -9.94 -12.16 1.01
N GLU A 86 -8.77 -11.72 1.46
CA GLU A 86 -8.26 -10.38 1.28
C GLU A 86 -7.37 -10.30 0.04
N ARG A 87 -7.52 -9.22 -0.72
CA ARG A 87 -6.64 -8.89 -1.84
C ARG A 87 -5.71 -7.76 -1.43
N LEU A 88 -4.45 -7.89 -1.84
CA LEU A 88 -3.45 -6.86 -1.69
C LEU A 88 -3.41 -6.02 -2.96
N TYR A 89 -3.61 -4.72 -2.84
CA TYR A 89 -3.54 -3.75 -3.93
C TYR A 89 -2.17 -3.07 -3.89
N ILE A 90 -1.48 -3.06 -5.03
CA ILE A 90 -0.12 -2.53 -5.16
C ILE A 90 -0.18 -1.25 -5.98
N PHE A 91 0.41 -0.20 -5.41
CA PHE A 91 0.62 1.10 -6.04
C PHE A 91 2.11 1.42 -6.07
N CYS A 92 2.52 2.22 -7.04
CA CYS A 92 3.83 2.83 -7.07
C CYS A 92 3.70 4.34 -7.29
N LYS A 93 3.94 5.12 -6.25
CA LYS A 93 3.74 6.56 -6.26
C LYS A 93 5.05 7.29 -6.47
N GLU A 94 5.20 8.04 -7.55
CA GLU A 94 6.24 9.07 -7.61
C GLU A 94 5.87 10.22 -6.67
N TYR A 95 6.78 10.57 -5.77
CA TYR A 95 6.58 11.58 -4.74
C TYR A 95 7.89 12.30 -4.43
N GLU A 96 7.84 13.62 -4.27
CA GLU A 96 9.00 14.41 -3.86
C GLU A 96 9.11 14.43 -2.33
N LEU A 97 10.25 13.98 -1.79
CA LEU A 97 10.53 13.93 -0.36
C LEU A 97 11.80 14.70 -0.02
N ASP A 98 11.82 15.33 1.16
CA ASP A 98 13.03 15.94 1.70
C ASP A 98 13.89 14.86 2.37
N ASN A 99 15.12 14.73 1.90
CA ASN A 99 16.16 13.91 2.48
C ASN A 99 17.24 14.82 3.04
N TRP A 100 17.08 15.23 4.31
CA TRP A 100 18.04 16.08 5.03
C TRP A 100 18.38 17.39 4.30
N GLY A 101 17.36 18.06 3.75
CA GLY A 101 17.50 19.32 3.02
C GLY A 101 17.70 19.18 1.51
N THR A 102 17.71 17.95 0.98
CA THR A 102 17.74 17.68 -0.47
C THR A 102 16.40 17.10 -0.90
N LEU A 103 15.74 17.74 -1.88
CA LEU A 103 14.52 17.19 -2.47
C LEU A 103 14.87 16.06 -3.44
N GLU A 104 14.26 14.90 -3.22
CA GLU A 104 14.41 13.70 -4.06
C GLU A 104 13.06 13.26 -4.59
N CYS A 105 12.97 12.97 -5.89
CA CYS A 105 11.83 12.25 -6.45
C CYS A 105 11.99 10.76 -6.16
N VAL A 106 11.06 10.20 -5.38
CA VAL A 106 11.09 8.82 -4.91
C VAL A 106 9.88 8.08 -5.45
N GLU A 107 10.12 6.91 -6.05
CA GLU A 107 9.06 5.94 -6.34
C GLU A 107 8.75 5.13 -5.07
N ILE A 108 7.61 5.40 -4.44
CA ILE A 108 7.17 4.74 -3.22
C ILE A 108 6.36 3.50 -3.59
N TYR A 109 6.81 2.32 -3.16
CA TYR A 109 6.06 1.08 -3.25
C TYR A 109 5.07 0.99 -2.09
N ILE A 110 3.78 0.93 -2.41
CA ILE A 110 2.70 0.90 -1.44
C ILE A 110 1.86 -0.35 -1.67
N LYS A 111 1.65 -1.14 -0.61
CA LYS A 111 0.84 -2.35 -0.64
C LYS A 111 -0.21 -2.28 0.44
N THR A 112 -1.48 -2.35 0.06
CA THR A 112 -2.61 -2.18 0.97
C THR A 112 -3.57 -3.36 0.91
N ASN A 113 -4.27 -3.62 2.01
CA ASN A 113 -5.50 -4.41 2.04
C ASN A 113 -6.54 -3.66 2.88
N MET A 114 -7.81 -3.88 2.57
CA MET A 114 -8.93 -3.43 3.37
C MET A 114 -9.56 -4.65 4.05
N THR A 115 -9.81 -4.52 5.34
CA THR A 115 -10.36 -5.58 6.20
C THR A 115 -11.42 -4.99 7.12
N LYS A 116 -11.93 -5.80 8.05
CA LYS A 116 -12.88 -5.35 9.07
C LYS A 116 -12.33 -5.57 10.47
N THR A 117 -12.57 -4.61 11.37
CA THR A 117 -12.29 -4.76 12.79
C THR A 117 -13.20 -5.84 13.38
N ARG A 118 -12.93 -6.27 14.63
CA ARG A 118 -13.81 -7.18 15.37
C ARG A 118 -15.24 -6.66 15.54
N ARG A 119 -15.44 -5.34 15.42
CA ARG A 119 -16.74 -4.66 15.50
C ARG A 119 -17.42 -4.53 14.14
N GLY A 120 -16.79 -5.00 13.06
CA GLY A 120 -17.31 -4.94 11.70
C GLY A 120 -17.03 -3.63 10.97
N GLU A 121 -16.27 -2.71 11.56
CA GLU A 121 -15.88 -1.45 10.94
C GLU A 121 -14.79 -1.69 9.90
N GLU A 122 -14.87 -1.02 8.76
CA GLU A 122 -13.82 -1.12 7.74
C GLU A 122 -12.52 -0.47 8.22
N TYR A 123 -11.41 -1.10 7.87
CA TYR A 123 -10.09 -0.67 8.29
C TYR A 123 -9.06 -1.00 7.22
N MET A 124 -8.13 -0.08 6.97
CA MET A 124 -7.06 -0.30 5.99
C MET A 124 -5.74 -0.66 6.68
N ILE A 125 -5.06 -1.67 6.16
CA ILE A 125 -3.68 -1.98 6.54
C ILE A 125 -2.77 -1.66 5.35
N VAL A 126 -1.80 -0.78 5.57
CA VAL A 126 -0.69 -0.55 4.64
C VAL A 126 0.43 -1.51 5.04
N VAL A 127 0.56 -2.58 4.28
CA VAL A 127 1.48 -3.69 4.53
C VAL A 127 2.91 -3.32 4.15
N SER A 128 3.08 -2.64 3.02
CA SER A 128 4.38 -2.13 2.54
C SER A 128 4.24 -0.64 2.27
N PHE A 129 5.22 0.13 2.71
CA PHE A 129 5.34 1.57 2.52
C PHE A 129 6.81 1.94 2.56
N HIS A 130 7.49 1.76 1.43
CA HIS A 130 8.94 1.93 1.34
C HIS A 130 9.35 2.34 -0.09
N LYS A 131 10.59 2.82 -0.26
CA LYS A 131 11.19 3.07 -1.58
C LYS A 131 11.15 1.82 -2.45
N ARG A 132 10.76 1.96 -3.71
CA ARG A 132 10.69 0.85 -4.68
C ARG A 132 12.08 0.21 -4.83
N ASN A 133 12.15 -1.08 -4.54
CA ASN A 133 13.40 -1.86 -4.58
C ASN A 133 13.37 -2.98 -5.64
N LYS A 134 12.26 -3.12 -6.38
CA LYS A 134 12.06 -4.14 -7.43
C LYS A 134 11.42 -3.53 -8.68
N PRO A 135 11.62 -4.12 -9.87
CA PRO A 135 10.90 -3.72 -11.07
C PRO A 135 9.38 -3.80 -10.86
N ILE A 136 8.66 -2.81 -11.41
CA ILE A 136 7.21 -2.76 -11.35
C ILE A 136 6.64 -2.31 -12.69
N THR A 137 5.41 -2.74 -12.98
CA THR A 137 4.67 -2.35 -14.18
C THR A 137 3.38 -1.73 -13.73
N TYR A 138 3.15 -0.49 -14.17
CA TYR A 138 1.90 0.23 -14.01
C TYR A 138 0.82 -0.39 -14.90
N LEU A 139 -0.43 -0.41 -14.42
CA LEU A 139 -1.52 -0.93 -15.25
C LEU A 139 -2.01 0.10 -16.26
N PHE A 140 -1.93 1.39 -15.93
CA PHE A 140 -2.55 2.47 -16.71
C PHE A 140 -1.57 3.56 -17.18
N LYS A 141 -0.25 3.33 -17.07
CA LYS A 141 0.81 4.24 -17.56
C LYS A 141 1.60 3.57 -18.68
#